data_AF-A0A8H4UQE0-F1
#
_entry.id   AF-A0A8H4UQE0-F1
#
_cell.length_a   1.000
_cell.length_b   1.000
_cell.length_c   1.000
_cell.angle_alpha   90.00
_cell.angle_beta   90.00
_cell.angle_gamma   90.00
#
_symmetry.space_group_name_H-M   'P 1'
#
loop_
_entity.id
_entity.type
_entity.pdbx_description
1 polymer ?
#
loop_
_entity_poly.entity_id
_entity_poly.type
_entity_poly.pdbx_seq_one_letter_code
_entity_poly.pdbx_strand_id
1 'polypeptide(L)' 'MVATIIKAIPVSQRVLPVLLAVGSATVAGGYVRSQLRTQSRTFDRYFSQYNTSQSEAVRSKTFDGKVPDPRTSFFNVLGW' A
#
# COMPACT_ATOMS: atom_id res chain seq x y z
N MET A 1 24.00 -41.71 16.22
CA MET A 1 23.88 -40.44 15.47
C MET A 1 23.01 -40.71 14.26
N VAL A 2 21.86 -40.04 14.13
CA VAL A 2 20.96 -40.21 12.97
C VAL A 2 21.34 -39.17 11.93
N ALA A 3 21.84 -39.62 10.78
CA ALA A 3 22.14 -38.75 9.64
C ALA A 3 20.85 -38.56 8.82
N THR A 4 20.27 -37.37 8.87
CA THR A 4 19.14 -36.98 8.03
C THR A 4 19.63 -36.76 6.60
N ILE A 5 19.36 -37.72 5.71
CA ILE A 5 19.63 -37.58 4.27
C ILE A 5 18.56 -36.65 3.67
N ILE A 6 18.93 -35.42 3.36
CA ILE A 6 18.13 -34.53 2.51
C ILE A 6 18.23 -35.07 1.08
N LYS A 7 17.24 -35.84 0.61
CA LYS A 7 17.15 -36.21 -0.80
C LYS A 7 16.83 -34.95 -1.61
N ALA A 8 17.73 -34.58 -2.51
CA ALA A 8 17.45 -33.55 -3.52
C ALA A 8 16.30 -34.03 -4.41
N ILE A 9 15.21 -33.29 -4.44
CA ILE A 9 14.10 -33.55 -5.37
C ILE A 9 14.63 -33.21 -6.77
N PRO A 10 14.59 -34.13 -7.75
CA PRO A 10 15.02 -33.82 -9.10
C PRO A 10 13.99 -32.86 -9.71
N VAL A 11 14.28 -31.56 -9.62
CA VAL A 11 13.51 -30.52 -10.29
C VAL A 11 13.75 -30.70 -11.78
N SER A 12 12.73 -31.17 -12.51
CA SER A 12 12.85 -31.30 -13.96
C SER A 12 13.27 -29.96 -14.58
N GLN A 13 14.01 -29.99 -15.69
CA GLN A 13 14.48 -28.76 -16.39
C GLN A 13 13.36 -27.77 -16.73
N ARG A 14 12.09 -28.20 -16.71
CA ARG A 14 10.91 -27.36 -16.95
C ARG A 14 10.39 -26.65 -15.69
N VAL A 15 10.67 -27.18 -14.50
CA VAL A 15 10.15 -26.65 -13.23
C VAL A 15 11.08 -25.58 -12.65
N LEU A 16 12.39 -25.70 -12.86
CA LEU A 16 13.36 -24.74 -12.34
C LEU A 16 13.12 -23.30 -12.83
N PRO A 17 12.90 -23.03 -14.12
CA PRO A 17 12.62 -21.67 -14.59
C PRO A 17 11.33 -21.08 -14.00
N VAL A 18 10.30 -21.92 -13.83
CA VAL A 18 9.01 -21.50 -13.25
C VAL A 18 9.18 -21.11 -11.78
N LEU A 19 9.92 -21.90 -11.00
CA LEU A 19 10.20 -21.58 -9.60
C LEU A 19 11.00 -20.28 -9.46
N LEU A 20 11.98 -20.04 -10.34
CA LEU A 20 12.75 -18.81 -10.36
C LEU A 20 11.88 -17.59 -10.70
N ALA A 21 10.97 -17.73 -11.68
CA ALA A 21 10.04 -16.65 -12.04
C ALA A 21 9.06 -16.34 -10.91
N VAL A 22 8.44 -17.36 -10.32
CA VAL A 22 7.48 -17.18 -9.20
C VAL A 22 8.19 -16.62 -7.98
N GLY A 23 9.37 -17.14 -7.65
CA GLY A 23 10.17 -16.64 -6.52
C GLY A 23 10.55 -15.17 -6.69
N SER A 24 11.08 -14.80 -7.86
CA SER A 24 11.47 -13.41 -8.13
C SER A 24 10.28 -12.45 -8.13
N ALA A 25 9.15 -12.83 -8.74
CA ALA A 25 7.92 -12.03 -8.71
C ALA A 25 7.40 -11.84 -7.27
N THR A 26 7.46 -12.88 -6.44
CA THR A 26 7.03 -12.80 -5.03
C THR A 26 7.89 -11.84 -4.23
N VAL A 27 9.22 -11.89 -4.42
CA VAL A 27 10.15 -10.97 -3.73
C VAL A 27 9.91 -9.53 -4.17
N ALA A 28 9.83 -9.27 -5.48
CA ALA A 28 9.59 -7.94 -6.02
C ALA A 28 8.24 -7.38 -5.54
N GLY A 29 7.16 -8.16 -5.66
CA GLY A 29 5.83 -7.77 -5.19
C GLY A 29 5.78 -7.52 -3.68
N GLY A 30 6.44 -8.37 -2.89
CA GLY A 30 6.57 -8.19 -1.44
C GLY A 30 7.31 -6.90 -1.08
N TYR A 31 8.38 -6.57 -1.80
CA TYR A 31 9.14 -5.34 -1.59
C TYR A 31 8.32 -4.09 -1.93
N VAL A 32 7.66 -4.08 -3.09
CA VAL A 32 6.75 -2.98 -3.48
C VAL A 32 5.64 -2.80 -2.43
N ARG A 33 5.01 -3.90 -1.99
CA ARG A 33 3.99 -3.86 -0.93
C ARG A 33 4.53 -3.29 0.38
N SER A 34 5.77 -3.65 0.75
CA SER A 34 6.42 -3.13 1.96
C SER A 34 6.66 -1.63 1.88
N GLN A 35 7.13 -1.14 0.73
CA GLN A 35 7.30 0.30 0.49
C GLN A 35 5.97 1.03 0.54
N LEU A 36 4.93 0.53 -0.15
CA LEU A 36 3.60 1.14 -0.12
C LEU A 36 3.01 1.20 1.30
N ARG A 37 3.17 0.15 2.10
CA ARG A 37 2.72 0.15 3.51
C ARG A 37 3.48 1.16 4.37
N THR A 38 4.79 1.27 4.16
CA THR A 38 5.62 2.23 4.89
C THR A 38 5.25 3.66 4.50
N GLN A 39 5.09 3.93 3.22
CA GLN A 39 4.69 5.23 2.71
C GLN A 39 3.26 5.59 3.10
N SER A 40 2.31 4.65 3.07
CA SER A 40 0.94 4.85 3.54
C SER A 40 0.92 5.38 4.98
N ARG A 41 1.65 4.73 5.90
CA ARG A 41 1.72 5.18 7.30
C ARG A 41 2.29 6.59 7.44
N THR A 42 3.28 6.92 6.62
CA THR A 42 3.87 8.26 6.56
C THR A 42 2.85 9.28 6.04
N PHE A 43 2.15 8.98 4.96
CA PHE A 43 1.09 9.82 4.42
C PHE A 43 -0.06 9.99 5.42
N ASP A 44 -0.52 8.93 6.09
CA ASP A 44 -1.55 8.98 7.13
C ASP A 44 -1.13 9.92 8.27
N ARG A 45 0.15 9.92 8.65
CA ARG A 45 0.69 10.84 9.65
C ARG A 45 0.71 12.29 9.17
N TYR A 46 1.08 12.55 7.92
CA TYR A 46 1.04 13.90 7.35
C TYR A 46 -0.40 14.40 7.18
N PHE A 47 -1.32 13.55 6.71
CA PHE A 47 -2.73 13.91 6.56
C PHE A 47 -3.42 14.15 7.91
N SER A 48 -3.11 13.35 8.93
CA SER A 48 -3.62 13.61 10.28
C SER A 48 -3.10 14.93 10.87
N GLN A 49 -1.86 15.33 10.57
CA GLN A 49 -1.34 16.66 10.94
C GLN A 49 -2.01 17.81 10.15
N TYR A 50 -2.41 17.55 8.91
CA TYR A 50 -3.12 18.53 8.08
C TYR A 50 -4.63 18.63 8.36
N ASN A 51 -5.18 17.77 9.22
CA ASN A 51 -6.57 17.83 9.71
C ASN A 51 -6.63 18.43 11.12
N THR A 52 -5.90 19.52 11.36
CA THR A 52 -6.03 20.29 12.62
C THR A 52 -7.21 21.25 12.52
N SER A 53 -7.76 21.69 13.67
CA SER A 53 -8.84 22.68 13.69
C SER A 53 -8.48 23.95 12.93
N GLN A 54 -7.20 24.32 12.93
CA GLN A 54 -6.68 25.51 12.27
C GLN A 54 -6.61 25.36 10.75
N SER A 55 -6.21 24.19 10.23
CA SER A 55 -6.20 23.93 8.78
C SER A 55 -7.61 23.71 8.21
N GLU A 56 -8.49 23.05 8.98
CA GLU A 56 -9.90 22.90 8.60
C GLU A 56 -10.65 24.23 8.62
N ALA A 57 -10.32 25.16 9.53
CA ALA A 57 -10.86 26.52 9.53
C ALA A 57 -10.37 27.38 8.34
N VAL A 58 -9.18 27.10 7.79
CA VAL A 58 -8.70 27.75 6.56
C VAL A 58 -9.37 27.14 5.33
N ARG A 59 -9.57 25.81 5.31
CA ARG A 59 -10.33 25.14 4.26
C ARG A 59 -11.79 25.58 4.22
N SER A 60 -12.47 25.64 5.36
CA SER A 60 -13.87 26.08 5.42
C SER A 60 -14.03 27.47 4.83
N LYS A 61 -13.13 28.41 5.13
CA LYS A 61 -13.09 29.76 4.51
C LYS A 61 -12.89 29.77 3.00
N THR A 62 -12.21 28.75 2.46
CA THR A 62 -12.00 28.63 1.00
C THR A 62 -13.29 28.22 0.29
N PHE A 63 -14.10 27.39 0.94
CA PHE A 63 -15.36 26.87 0.41
C PHE A 63 -16.61 27.64 0.88
N ASP A 64 -16.45 28.59 1.82
CA ASP A 64 -17.53 29.39 2.39
C ASP A 64 -18.22 30.26 1.32
N GLY A 65 -19.29 29.72 0.73
CA GLY A 65 -20.17 30.39 -0.23
C GLY A 65 -19.64 30.50 -1.67
N LYS A 66 -18.41 30.06 -1.97
CA LYS A 66 -17.80 30.23 -3.31
C LYS A 66 -17.83 28.97 -4.19
N VAL A 67 -17.60 27.80 -3.61
CA VAL A 67 -17.59 26.50 -4.31
C VAL A 67 -18.07 25.42 -3.34
N PRO A 68 -18.99 24.52 -3.73
CA PRO A 68 -19.42 23.41 -2.87
C PRO A 68 -18.23 22.54 -2.45
N ASP A 69 -18.12 22.23 -1.16
CA ASP A 69 -17.07 21.34 -0.66
C ASP A 69 -17.23 19.95 -1.29
N PRO A 70 -16.22 19.45 -2.04
CA PRO A 70 -16.29 18.13 -2.65
C PRO A 70 -16.51 16.98 -1.65
N ARG A 71 -16.15 17.18 -0.38
CA ARG A 71 -16.35 16.18 0.69
C ARG A 71 -17.81 16.02 1.09
N THR A 72 -18.61 17.08 1.00
CA THR A 72 -20.05 17.07 1.29
C THR A 72 -20.90 16.85 0.04
N SER A 73 -20.26 16.79 -1.12
CA SER A 73 -20.92 16.49 -2.39
C SER A 73 -21.54 15.09 -2.38
N PHE A 74 -22.77 15.01 -2.90
CA PHE A 74 -23.47 13.75 -3.14
C PHE A 74 -22.67 12.78 -4.03
N PHE A 75 -21.80 13.29 -4.89
CA PHE A 75 -20.96 12.48 -5.78
C PHE A 75 -19.72 11.86 -5.11
N ASN A 76 -19.48 12.16 -3.83
CA ASN A 76 -18.39 11.56 -3.08
C ASN A 76 -18.75 10.13 -2.62
N VAL A 77 -18.87 9.21 -3.58
CA VAL A 77 -19.20 7.78 -3.36
C VAL A 77 -18.14 7.05 -2.54
N LEU A 78 -16.90 7.57 -2.52
CA LEU A 78 -15.80 7.04 -1.72
C LEU A 78 -15.81 7.57 -0.27
N GLY A 79 -16.87 8.28 0.12
CA GLY A 79 -17.14 8.88 1.43
C GLY A 79 -16.21 8.45 2.57
N TRP A 80 -15.23 9.32 2.84
CA TRP A 80 -14.32 9.31 3.98
C TRP A 80 -13.34 8.14 4.10
#